data_AF-A0A1R1I3P8-F1
#
_entry.id   AF-A0A1R1I3P8-F1
#
_cell.length_a   1.000
_cell.length_b   1.000
_cell.length_c   1.000
_cell.angle_alpha   90.00
_cell.angle_beta   90.00
_cell.angle_gamma   90.00
#
_symmetry.space_group_name_H-M   'P 1'
#
loop_
_entity.id
_entity.type
_entity.pdbx_description
1 polymer ?
#
loop_
_entity_poly.entity_id
_entity_poly.type
_entity_poly.pdbx_seq_one_letter_code
_entity_poly.pdbx_strand_id
1 'polypeptide(L)'
;MAAQLLAGVQRYLDRILVGLGVLLMFWIWHLGHLEWGAQRYVPTWMDDRILLFVAPPLLLAAFGLVRAALAGAFAYPLVVVVGELLGGAAWDLQVMFLGEEHEPLHAGWWIAVALYVWVVLGATWGEARARRWARMEAEETSPAQP
;
A
#
# COMPACT_ATOMS: atom_id res chain seq x y z
N MET A 1 16.35 18.06 -28.30
CA MET A 1 17.06 17.99 -26.99
C MET A 1 16.31 18.68 -25.85
N ALA A 2 16.02 19.99 -25.91
CA ALA A 2 15.38 20.71 -24.79
C ALA A 2 14.00 20.16 -24.37
N ALA A 3 13.13 19.79 -25.31
CA ALA A 3 11.82 19.21 -25.01
C ALA A 3 11.89 17.81 -24.36
N GLN A 4 12.87 16.99 -24.75
CA GLN A 4 13.10 15.67 -24.14
C GLN A 4 13.66 15.80 -22.72
N LEU A 5 14.53 16.79 -22.49
CA LEU A 5 15.03 17.15 -21.16
C LEU A 5 13.89 17.63 -20.25
N LEU A 6 13.05 18.54 -20.73
CA LEU A 6 11.90 19.05 -19.97
C LEU A 6 10.91 17.93 -19.62
N ALA A 7 10.59 17.06 -20.57
CA ALA A 7 9.73 15.89 -20.34
C ALA A 7 10.37 14.85 -19.41
N GLY A 8 11.69 14.77 -19.35
CA GLY A 8 12.42 13.94 -18.38
C GLY A 8 12.32 14.50 -16.97
N VAL A 9 12.52 15.81 -16.82
CA VAL A 9 12.43 16.52 -15.54
C VAL A 9 11.01 16.46 -14.97
N GLN A 10 9.98 16.67 -15.79
CA GLN A 10 8.59 16.56 -15.35
C GLN A 10 8.26 15.17 -14.82
N ARG A 11 8.63 14.12 -15.55
CA ARG A 11 8.42 12.73 -15.11
C ARG A 11 9.16 12.38 -13.81
N TYR A 12 10.31 13.00 -13.56
CA TYR A 12 11.05 12.83 -12.31
C TYR A 12 10.37 13.55 -11.15
N LEU A 13 9.93 14.80 -11.36
CA LEU A 13 9.18 15.57 -10.37
C LEU A 13 7.86 14.87 -10.00
N ASP A 14 7.14 14.30 -10.96
CA ASP A 14 5.91 13.56 -10.71
C ASP A 14 6.15 12.37 -9.77
N ARG A 15 7.26 11.63 -9.94
CA ARG A 15 7.62 10.52 -9.05
C ARG A 15 7.91 10.99 -7.63
N ILE A 16 8.62 12.11 -7.49
CA ILE A 16 8.92 12.72 -6.19
C ILE A 16 7.63 13.17 -5.52
N LEU A 17 6.76 13.89 -6.25
CA LEU A 17 5.49 14.38 -5.72
C LEU A 17 4.59 13.23 -5.26
N VAL A 18 4.54 12.14 -6.02
CA VAL A 18 3.80 10.93 -5.63
C VAL A 18 4.43 10.28 -4.40
N GLY A 19 5.76 10.14 -4.35
CA GLY A 19 6.47 9.62 -3.18
C GLY A 19 6.23 10.44 -1.92
N LEU A 20 6.28 11.77 -2.03
CA LEU A 20 5.95 12.68 -0.94
C LEU A 20 4.48 12.59 -0.53
N GLY A 21 3.56 12.46 -1.48
CA GLY A 21 2.13 12.26 -1.21
C GLY A 21 1.86 10.96 -0.45
N VAL A 22 2.50 9.86 -0.86
CA VAL A 22 2.46 8.57 -0.15
C VAL A 22 2.97 8.74 1.29
N LEU A 23 4.15 9.35 1.45
CA LEU A 23 4.76 9.55 2.76
C LEU A 23 3.86 10.40 3.67
N LEU A 24 3.35 11.51 3.15
CA LEU A 24 2.45 12.41 3.86
C LEU A 24 1.18 11.69 4.30
N MET A 25 0.60 10.84 3.45
CA MET A 25 -0.62 10.12 3.78
C MET A 25 -0.41 9.09 4.89
N PHE A 26 0.70 8.35 4.86
CA PHE A 26 1.10 7.47 5.97
C PHE A 26 1.32 8.27 7.25
N TRP A 27 1.94 9.45 7.16
CA TRP A 27 2.21 10.29 8.32
C TRP A 27 0.92 10.85 8.95
N ILE A 28 -0.01 11.35 8.13
CA ILE A 28 -1.32 11.83 8.60
C ILE A 28 -2.09 10.71 9.29
N TRP A 29 -2.12 9.53 8.68
CA TRP A 29 -2.78 8.38 9.27
C TRP A 29 -2.13 7.97 10.59
N HIS A 30 -0.80 7.89 10.63
CA HIS A 30 -0.06 7.53 11.83
C HIS A 30 -0.31 8.52 12.96
N LEU A 31 -0.29 9.82 12.69
CA LEU A 31 -0.64 10.86 13.67
C LEU A 31 -2.08 10.70 14.17
N GLY A 32 -3.04 10.47 13.29
CA GLY A 32 -4.43 10.22 13.67
C GLY A 32 -4.59 8.97 14.56
N HIS A 33 -3.84 7.91 14.26
CA HIS A 33 -3.82 6.68 15.07
C HIS A 33 -3.24 6.92 16.47
N LEU A 34 -2.17 7.73 16.58
CA LEU A 34 -1.59 8.13 17.86
C LEU A 34 -2.56 9.01 18.68
N GLU A 35 -3.25 9.97 18.05
CA GLU A 35 -4.21 10.86 18.73
C GLU A 35 -5.46 10.13 19.22
N TRP A 36 -5.95 9.13 18.47
CA TRP A 36 -7.14 8.36 18.83
C TRP A 36 -6.92 7.36 19.98
N GLY A 37 -5.69 7.24 20.50
CA GLY A 37 -5.41 6.47 21.70
C GLY A 37 -5.61 4.96 21.52
N ALA A 38 -5.42 4.44 20.29
CA ALA A 38 -5.54 3.02 19.96
C ALA A 38 -4.62 2.10 20.80
N GLN A 39 -3.62 2.68 21.49
CA GLN A 39 -2.81 1.99 22.50
C GLN A 39 -3.61 1.39 23.67
N ARG A 40 -4.90 1.72 23.85
CA ARG A 40 -5.70 1.24 24.99
C ARG A 40 -6.26 -0.17 24.85
N TYR A 41 -6.35 -0.74 23.64
CA TYR A 41 -7.08 -2.02 23.46
C TYR A 41 -6.44 -3.03 22.51
N VAL A 42 -5.39 -2.67 21.78
CA VAL A 42 -4.70 -3.59 20.87
C VAL A 42 -3.21 -3.57 21.18
N PRO A 43 -2.55 -4.71 21.41
CA PRO A 43 -1.10 -4.74 21.55
C PRO A 43 -0.51 -4.08 20.30
N THR A 44 0.34 -3.06 20.47
CA THR A 44 0.82 -2.16 19.41
C THR A 44 1.84 -2.83 18.48
N TRP A 45 1.56 -4.03 17.98
CA TRP A 45 2.39 -4.71 16.98
C TRP A 45 2.53 -3.92 15.68
N MET A 46 1.78 -2.84 15.51
CA MET A 46 1.77 -1.99 14.32
C MET A 46 2.73 -0.81 14.36
N ASP A 47 3.03 -0.26 15.55
CA ASP A 47 3.89 0.93 15.69
C ASP A 47 5.31 0.64 15.16
N ASP A 48 5.82 -0.56 15.43
CA ASP A 48 7.16 -0.98 14.96
C ASP A 48 7.18 -1.40 13.48
N ARG A 49 6.01 -1.55 12.83
CA ARG A 49 5.88 -2.24 11.53
C ARG A 49 5.37 -1.36 10.41
N ILE A 50 5.08 -0.07 10.66
CA ILE A 50 4.63 0.90 9.65
C ILE A 50 5.57 0.97 8.44
N LEU A 51 6.88 0.81 8.67
CA LEU A 51 7.90 0.82 7.62
C LEU A 51 7.70 -0.31 6.59
N LEU A 52 7.17 -1.47 7.02
CA LEU A 52 6.88 -2.59 6.12
C LEU A 52 5.73 -2.29 5.16
N PHE A 53 4.81 -1.41 5.56
CA PHE A 53 3.70 -0.98 4.72
C PHE A 53 4.06 0.25 3.87
N VAL A 54 4.88 1.18 4.37
CA VAL A 54 5.25 2.38 3.60
C VAL A 54 6.26 2.09 2.50
N ALA A 55 7.15 1.10 2.70
CA ALA A 55 8.23 0.80 1.77
C ALA A 55 7.72 0.37 0.37
N PRO A 56 6.75 -0.55 0.22
CA PRO A 56 6.30 -0.98 -1.10
C PRO A 56 5.69 0.15 -1.96
N PRO A 57 4.76 1.00 -1.46
CA PRO A 57 4.25 2.16 -2.19
C PRO A 57 5.34 3.15 -2.59
N LEU A 58 6.31 3.41 -1.72
CA LEU A 58 7.44 4.28 -2.04
C LEU A 58 8.31 3.72 -3.16
N LEU A 59 8.58 2.41 -3.13
CA LEU A 59 9.29 1.72 -4.21
C LEU A 59 8.51 1.81 -5.52
N LEU A 60 7.20 1.56 -5.50
CA LEU A 60 6.32 1.69 -6.66
C LEU A 60 6.33 3.12 -7.23
N ALA A 61 6.28 4.14 -6.37
CA ALA A 61 6.38 5.53 -6.76
C ALA A 61 7.74 5.84 -7.42
N ALA A 62 8.84 5.31 -6.88
CA ALA A 62 10.18 5.46 -7.46
C ALA A 62 10.29 4.83 -8.86
N PHE A 63 9.63 3.70 -9.10
CA PHE A 63 9.51 3.08 -10.42
C PHE A 63 8.49 3.78 -11.34
N GLY A 64 7.84 4.85 -10.87
CA GLY A 64 6.81 5.57 -11.61
C GLY A 64 5.53 4.77 -11.80
N LEU A 65 5.26 3.78 -10.96
CA LEU A 65 4.00 3.02 -10.89
C LEU A 65 3.00 3.78 -10.01
N VAL A 66 2.58 4.97 -10.48
CA VAL A 66 1.85 5.96 -9.67
C VAL A 66 0.52 5.41 -9.17
N ARG A 67 -0.24 4.73 -10.02
CA ARG A 67 -1.55 4.19 -9.64
C ARG A 67 -1.39 3.08 -8.61
N ALA A 68 -0.41 2.20 -8.80
CA ALA A 68 -0.12 1.13 -7.85
C ALA A 68 0.40 1.68 -6.51
N ALA A 69 1.26 2.71 -6.54
CA ALA A 69 1.76 3.38 -5.35
C ALA A 69 0.62 4.00 -4.52
N LEU A 70 -0.27 4.76 -5.18
CA LEU A 70 -1.42 5.35 -4.51
C LEU A 70 -2.37 4.28 -3.98
N ALA A 71 -2.68 3.25 -4.77
CA ALA A 71 -3.54 2.15 -4.31
C ALA A 71 -2.96 1.45 -3.06
N GLY A 72 -1.66 1.19 -3.02
CA GLY A 72 -0.99 0.65 -1.84
C GLY A 72 -1.10 1.60 -0.65
N ALA A 73 -0.84 2.89 -0.85
CA ALA A 73 -0.96 3.87 0.22
C ALA A 73 -2.40 3.94 0.78
N PHE A 74 -3.42 3.94 -0.08
CA PHE A 74 -4.82 4.01 0.35
C PHE A 74 -5.32 2.71 0.99
N ALA A 75 -4.72 1.59 0.62
CA ALA A 75 -5.06 0.30 1.22
C ALA A 75 -4.58 0.18 2.66
N TYR A 76 -3.47 0.81 3.03
CA TYR A 76 -2.90 0.74 4.37
C TYR A 76 -3.93 0.98 5.49
N PRO A 77 -4.65 2.12 5.57
CA PRO A 77 -5.62 2.35 6.65
C PRO A 77 -6.72 1.30 6.70
N LEU A 78 -7.23 0.88 5.54
CA LEU A 78 -8.29 -0.12 5.46
C LEU A 78 -7.83 -1.48 5.97
N VAL A 79 -6.66 -1.93 5.51
CA VAL A 79 -6.10 -3.24 5.82
C VAL A 79 -5.70 -3.33 7.29
N VAL A 80 -5.23 -2.23 7.87
CA VAL A 80 -5.00 -2.07 9.30
C VAL A 80 -6.29 -2.29 10.08
N VAL A 81 -7.35 -1.54 9.77
CA VAL A 81 -8.63 -1.62 10.49
C VAL A 81 -9.21 -3.03 10.38
N VAL A 82 -9.17 -3.63 9.20
CA VAL A 82 -9.64 -5.00 8.98
C VAL A 82 -8.80 -6.01 9.77
N GLY A 83 -7.47 -5.85 9.77
CA GLY A 83 -6.56 -6.70 10.52
C GLY A 83 -6.78 -6.64 12.03
N GLU A 84 -7.02 -5.44 12.57
CA GLU A 84 -7.34 -5.24 13.99
C GLU A 84 -8.68 -5.88 14.35
N LEU A 85 -9.74 -5.63 13.58
CA LEU A 85 -11.07 -6.18 13.84
C LEU A 85 -11.08 -7.72 13.78
N LEU A 86 -10.46 -8.31 12.76
CA LEU A 86 -10.38 -9.76 12.62
C LEU A 86 -9.40 -10.39 13.61
N GLY A 87 -8.34 -9.66 13.99
CA GLY A 87 -7.42 -10.06 15.04
C GLY A 87 -8.10 -10.12 16.41
N GLY A 88 -8.90 -9.12 16.75
CA GLY A 88 -9.71 -9.10 17.97
C GLY A 88 -10.71 -10.25 18.01
N ALA A 89 -11.44 -10.48 16.91
CA ALA A 89 -12.38 -11.61 16.83
C ALA A 89 -11.68 -12.98 16.94
N ALA A 90 -10.49 -13.12 16.34
CA ALA A 90 -9.70 -14.34 16.44
C ALA A 90 -9.18 -14.58 17.87
N TRP A 91 -8.86 -13.51 18.60
CA TRP A 91 -8.49 -13.56 20.00
C TRP A 91 -9.67 -13.98 20.88
N ASP A 92 -10.84 -13.38 20.70
CA ASP A 92 -12.05 -13.73 21.47
C ASP A 92 -12.42 -15.22 21.29
N LEU A 93 -12.31 -15.73 20.06
CA LEU A 93 -12.51 -17.15 19.78
C LEU A 93 -11.45 -18.02 20.47
N GLN A 94 -10.18 -17.62 20.45
CA GLN A 94 -9.12 -18.34 21.14
C GLN A 94 -9.37 -18.41 22.65
N VAL A 95 -9.72 -17.29 23.29
CA VAL A 95 -10.04 -17.27 24.73
C VAL A 95 -11.23 -18.19 25.02
N MET A 96 -12.26 -18.18 24.17
CA MET A 96 -13.44 -19.03 24.31
C MET A 96 -13.12 -20.54 24.23
N PHE A 97 -12.19 -20.95 23.38
CA PHE A 97 -11.91 -22.38 23.14
C PHE A 97 -10.69 -22.93 23.90
N LEU A 98 -9.70 -22.10 24.21
CA LEU A 98 -8.40 -22.53 24.75
C LEU A 98 -8.09 -21.98 26.14
N GLY A 99 -8.93 -21.10 26.70
CA GLY A 99 -8.69 -20.44 28.00
C GLY A 99 -7.76 -19.23 27.89
N GLU A 100 -7.22 -18.73 29.02
CA GLU A 100 -6.38 -17.51 29.07
C GLU A 100 -4.86 -17.79 29.00
N GLU A 101 -4.42 -19.05 29.06
CA GLU A 101 -2.99 -19.43 29.16
C GLU A 101 -2.33 -19.78 27.82
N HIS A 102 -2.77 -19.16 26.72
CA HIS A 102 -2.23 -19.38 25.38
C HIS A 102 -1.42 -18.19 24.87
N GLU A 103 -0.47 -18.47 23.96
CA GLU A 103 0.24 -17.42 23.25
C GLU A 103 -0.73 -16.71 22.27
N PRO A 104 -0.68 -15.36 22.19
CA PRO A 104 -1.54 -14.62 21.28
C PRO A 104 -1.21 -14.95 19.83
N LEU A 105 -2.15 -15.59 19.12
CA LEU A 105 -2.03 -15.70 17.66
C LEU A 105 -2.13 -14.30 17.05
N HIS A 106 -1.05 -13.89 16.40
CA HIS A 106 -1.01 -12.67 15.59
C HIS A 106 -1.79 -12.81 14.26
N ALA A 107 -2.97 -13.41 14.30
CA ALA A 107 -3.81 -13.67 13.13
C ALA A 107 -4.18 -12.36 12.41
N GLY A 108 -4.54 -11.32 13.17
CA GLY A 108 -4.84 -9.99 12.62
C GLY A 108 -3.69 -9.39 11.80
N TRP A 109 -2.45 -9.56 12.27
CA TRP A 109 -1.26 -9.15 11.53
C TRP A 109 -1.12 -9.89 10.21
N TRP A 110 -1.22 -11.22 10.21
CA TRP A 110 -1.06 -12.01 8.98
C TRP A 110 -2.17 -11.73 7.97
N ILE A 111 -3.39 -11.51 8.45
CA ILE A 111 -4.52 -11.09 7.61
C ILE A 111 -4.22 -9.72 6.98
N ALA A 112 -3.76 -8.74 7.77
CA ALA A 112 -3.38 -7.43 7.26
C ALA A 112 -2.28 -7.55 6.20
N VAL A 113 -1.20 -8.29 6.47
CA VAL A 113 -0.12 -8.51 5.49
C VAL A 113 -0.64 -9.16 4.22
N ALA A 114 -1.48 -10.20 4.33
CA ALA A 114 -2.01 -10.91 3.17
C ALA A 114 -2.88 -10.00 2.28
N LEU A 115 -3.80 -9.25 2.89
CA LEU A 115 -4.65 -8.29 2.18
C LEU A 115 -3.82 -7.17 1.53
N TYR A 116 -2.79 -6.69 2.24
CA TYR A 116 -1.91 -5.67 1.71
C TYR A 116 -1.12 -6.15 0.49
N VAL A 117 -0.50 -7.32 0.61
CA VAL A 117 0.24 -7.96 -0.49
C VAL A 117 -0.69 -8.19 -1.68
N TRP A 118 -1.93 -8.63 -1.44
CA TRP A 118 -2.93 -8.79 -2.49
C TRP A 118 -3.20 -7.49 -3.25
N VAL A 119 -3.40 -6.37 -2.53
CA VAL A 119 -3.63 -5.06 -3.18
C VAL A 119 -2.39 -4.60 -3.96
N VAL A 120 -1.20 -4.68 -3.36
CA VAL A 120 0.06 -4.25 -4.00
C VAL A 120 0.32 -5.05 -5.28
N LEU A 121 0.18 -6.38 -5.23
CA LEU A 121 0.35 -7.25 -6.40
C LEU A 121 -0.73 -7.00 -7.45
N GLY A 122 -1.99 -6.90 -7.05
CA GLY A 122 -3.11 -6.65 -7.94
C GLY A 122 -3.01 -5.31 -8.67
N ALA A 123 -2.62 -4.25 -7.94
CA ALA A 123 -2.46 -2.91 -8.51
C ALA A 123 -1.24 -2.84 -9.44
N THR A 124 -0.11 -3.45 -9.05
CA THR A 124 1.09 -3.55 -9.90
C THR A 124 0.80 -4.32 -11.19
N TRP A 125 0.09 -5.45 -11.08
CA TRP A 125 -0.35 -6.23 -12.24
C TRP A 125 -1.30 -5.44 -13.14
N GLY A 126 -2.30 -4.77 -12.56
CA GLY A 126 -3.25 -3.93 -13.28
C GLY A 126 -2.56 -2.80 -14.06
N GLU A 127 -1.58 -2.15 -13.44
CA GLU A 127 -0.79 -1.10 -14.09
C GLU A 127 0.10 -1.66 -15.22
N ALA A 128 0.77 -2.80 -15.00
CA ALA A 128 1.55 -3.47 -16.03
C ALA A 128 0.69 -3.92 -17.23
N ARG A 129 -0.55 -4.37 -16.97
CA ARG A 129 -1.52 -4.70 -18.02
C ARG A 129 -1.97 -3.46 -18.79
N ALA A 130 -2.32 -2.37 -18.11
CA ALA A 130 -2.72 -1.11 -18.75
C ALA A 130 -1.62 -0.56 -19.67
N ARG A 131 -0.35 -0.60 -19.23
CA ARG A 131 0.79 -0.20 -20.06
C ARG A 131 1.03 -1.09 -21.27
N ARG A 132 0.73 -2.39 -21.17
CA ARG A 132 0.80 -3.31 -22.31
C ARG A 132 -0.27 -2.97 -23.34
N TRP A 133 -1.51 -2.75 -22.89
CA TRP A 133 -2.60 -2.34 -23.79
C TRP A 133 -2.35 -1.02 -24.50
N ALA A 134 -1.92 0.02 -23.78
CA ALA A 134 -1.62 1.33 -24.38
C ALA A 134 -0.51 1.26 -25.45
N ARG A 135 0.45 0.34 -25.30
CA ARG A 135 1.49 0.12 -26.32
C ARG A 135 0.93 -0.53 -27.58
N MET A 136 0.07 -1.55 -27.43
CA MET A 136 -0.58 -2.20 -28.58
C MET A 136 -1.51 -1.22 -29.33
N GLU A 137 -2.29 -0.40 -28.61
CA GLU A 137 -3.13 0.63 -29.22
C GLU A 137 -2.32 1.69 -29.99
N ALA A 138 -1.15 2.08 -29.47
CA ALA A 138 -0.24 3.00 -30.14
C ALA A 138 0.41 2.38 -31.39
N GLU A 139 0.70 1.07 -31.38
CA GLU A 139 1.20 0.33 -32.54
C GLU A 139 0.12 0.22 -33.64
N GLU A 140 -1.15 0.04 -33.28
CA GLU A 140 -2.26 -0.04 -34.23
C GLU A 140 -2.64 1.30 -34.86
N THR A 141 -2.45 2.41 -34.15
CA THR A 141 -2.79 3.76 -34.61
C THR A 141 -1.65 4.51 -35.30
N SER A 142 -0.42 4.01 -35.20
CA SER A 142 0.71 4.59 -35.95
C SER A 142 0.62 4.08 -37.39
N PRO A 143 0.27 4.95 -38.37
CA PRO A 143 0.18 4.51 -39.76
C PRO A 143 1.54 3.95 -40.15
N ALA A 144 1.56 2.71 -40.62
CA ALA A 144 2.75 2.10 -41.21
C ALA A 144 3.32 3.10 -42.21
N GLN A 145 4.41 3.76 -41.84
CA GLN A 145 5.15 4.62 -42.76
C GLN A 145 5.75 3.68 -43.81
N PRO A 146 5.35 3.79 -45.08
CA PRO A 146 5.98 3.03 -46.16
C PRO A 146 7.43 3.45 -46.39
#